data_AF-A0A7Z6T615-F1
#
_entry.id   AF-A0A7Z6T615-F1
#
_cell.length_a   1.000
_cell.length_b   1.000
_cell.length_c   1.000
_cell.angle_alpha   90.00
_cell.angle_beta   90.00
_cell.angle_gamma   90.00
#
_symmetry.space_group_name_H-M   'P 1'
#
loop_
_entity.id
_entity.type
_entity.pdbx_description
1 polymer ?
#
loop_
_entity_poly.entity_id
_entity_poly.type
_entity_poly.pdbx_seq_one_letter_code
_entity_poly.pdbx_strand_id
1 'polypeptide(L)'
;MGRTLIGSISAAARRTTIDSPIPFVSRGAQRALPFMRPAGMEQQMRAMGSVGTLFSIVNRTSNATAQVEWKLWRKAKSGLKEDRVEVTSHAALDLWNKPNPFMPRQEFVETFQQHVDLVGEGWWVIARHPRSTIPLELWPVRPDRMTPVPSQTSFLAGYLYTSPDGEQIPLGLDEVIQLRMPNPLDPYRGMGPVQAVLADLDATRYSAEWNRNFFLNSAEPGGIIEVPQRLSDPDFDQLRERWNEQHRGVANAHRVAILEHGKWIDRKLTQRDMQFVELRDVSRAVLREAYGISAFALGEVTDVNRATAEAAKAWFADQLTVPRLERIKGALNHDLLPMYGATAQDLEWDYESPVPPDPEVEAAQLTSKVTAAKALIDAGLASHSVLAAMGLPAIEASPAAGGDGTITPRELGDMIQSIYLGVGTVITWEEGRDILNRAGAGLNLAVPQPEAAPRQGAPTFEDFAAQMLAETAAAADGGEGIEAAMRYEAVAHIDENTCKPCADNDGKTYRNRADAYKDYPGGSGYVKCVGAEHGNECRCRVVKRRKTKEDD
;
A
#
# COMPACT_ATOMS: atom_id res chain seq x y z
N MET A 1 -37.00 -2.46 -26.30
CA MET A 1 -38.17 -3.31 -25.96
C MET A 1 -38.07 -3.72 -24.49
N GLY A 2 -39.19 -3.70 -23.76
CA GLY A 2 -39.36 -4.39 -22.48
C GLY A 2 -38.74 -3.76 -21.22
N ARG A 3 -39.18 -2.57 -20.80
CA ARG A 3 -39.08 -2.20 -19.38
C ARG A 3 -39.93 -3.21 -18.61
N THR A 4 -39.31 -4.15 -17.91
CA THR A 4 -40.01 -5.11 -17.07
C THR A 4 -40.71 -4.37 -15.94
N LEU A 5 -42.01 -4.10 -16.14
CA LEU A 5 -42.99 -3.66 -15.13
C LEU A 5 -42.96 -4.52 -13.85
N ILE A 6 -42.35 -5.71 -13.93
CA ILE A 6 -42.14 -6.63 -12.81
C ILE A 6 -41.24 -6.02 -11.72
N GLY A 7 -40.25 -5.19 -12.06
CA GLY A 7 -39.30 -4.65 -11.07
C GLY A 7 -39.94 -3.64 -10.09
N SER A 8 -40.72 -2.69 -10.62
CA SER A 8 -41.40 -1.67 -9.81
C SER A 8 -42.61 -2.24 -9.06
N ILE A 9 -43.35 -3.17 -9.68
CA ILE A 9 -44.49 -3.84 -9.04
C ILE A 9 -44.00 -4.83 -7.96
N SER A 10 -42.90 -5.55 -8.17
CA SER A 10 -42.36 -6.48 -7.15
C SER A 10 -41.74 -5.77 -5.95
N ALA A 11 -41.06 -4.64 -6.14
CA ALA A 11 -40.52 -3.85 -5.04
C ALA A 11 -41.63 -3.20 -4.19
N ALA A 12 -42.71 -2.72 -4.82
CA ALA A 12 -43.88 -2.19 -4.13
C ALA A 12 -44.71 -3.30 -3.44
N ALA A 13 -44.88 -4.46 -4.08
CA ALA A 13 -45.61 -5.60 -3.52
C ALA A 13 -44.84 -6.34 -2.40
N ARG A 14 -43.51 -6.22 -2.34
CA ARG A 14 -42.72 -6.71 -1.19
C ARG A 14 -42.90 -5.85 0.07
N ARG A 15 -43.29 -4.58 -0.06
CA ARG A 15 -43.54 -3.67 1.09
C ARG A 15 -44.88 -3.94 1.78
N THR A 16 -45.80 -4.66 1.13
CA THR A 16 -47.00 -5.22 1.76
C THR A 16 -46.67 -6.58 2.38
N THR A 17 -46.15 -6.55 3.62
CA THR A 17 -46.18 -7.66 4.60
C THR A 17 -46.07 -9.07 4.03
N ILE A 18 -45.00 -9.35 3.27
CA ILE A 18 -44.61 -10.74 3.06
C ILE A 18 -43.71 -11.08 4.25
N ASP A 19 -44.30 -11.74 5.24
CA ASP A 19 -43.55 -12.28 6.37
C ASP A 19 -42.44 -13.20 5.83
N SER A 20 -41.27 -13.16 6.48
CA SER A 20 -40.17 -14.06 6.17
C SER A 20 -40.70 -15.49 6.20
N PRO A 21 -40.55 -16.27 5.11
CA PRO A 21 -41.06 -17.65 5.07
C PRO A 21 -40.34 -18.55 6.06
N ILE A 22 -39.17 -18.13 6.57
CA ILE A 22 -38.37 -18.84 7.56
C ILE A 22 -38.30 -17.97 8.83
N PRO A 23 -38.92 -18.40 9.94
CA PRO A 23 -38.76 -17.74 11.22
C PRO A 23 -37.42 -18.12 11.85
N PHE A 24 -36.52 -17.15 12.01
CA PHE A 24 -35.18 -17.35 12.60
C PHE A 24 -35.18 -17.33 14.13
N VAL A 25 -36.31 -16.97 14.75
CA VAL A 25 -36.51 -17.02 16.20
C VAL A 25 -37.85 -17.67 16.54
N SER A 26 -37.85 -18.56 17.52
CA SER A 26 -39.07 -19.28 17.95
C SER A 26 -39.95 -18.40 18.84
N ARG A 27 -41.27 -18.67 18.87
CA ARG A 27 -42.23 -17.95 19.73
C ARG A 27 -41.89 -18.01 21.23
N GLY A 28 -41.22 -19.07 21.68
CA GLY A 28 -40.76 -19.21 23.07
C GLY A 28 -39.47 -18.45 23.40
N ALA A 29 -38.63 -18.16 22.40
CA ALA A 29 -37.34 -17.49 22.59
C ALA A 29 -37.46 -15.98 22.86
N GLN A 30 -38.63 -15.37 22.63
CA GLN A 30 -38.89 -13.95 22.98
C GLN A 30 -38.76 -13.64 24.48
N ARG A 31 -38.74 -14.66 25.35
CA ARG A 31 -38.49 -14.49 26.79
C ARG A 31 -37.01 -14.53 27.18
N ALA A 32 -36.10 -14.85 26.25
CA ALA A 32 -34.67 -14.75 26.49
C ALA A 32 -34.24 -13.28 26.34
N LEU A 33 -33.76 -12.71 27.44
CA LEU A 33 -33.46 -11.29 27.55
C LEU A 33 -32.37 -10.84 26.56
N PRO A 34 -32.44 -9.61 26.03
CA PRO A 34 -31.46 -9.06 25.07
C PRO A 34 -30.08 -8.75 25.67
N PHE A 35 -29.76 -9.27 26.87
CA PHE A 35 -28.59 -8.88 27.67
C PHE A 35 -27.31 -9.67 27.38
N MET A 36 -27.26 -10.52 26.35
CA MET A 36 -26.00 -11.13 25.94
C MET A 36 -25.24 -10.16 25.04
N ARG A 37 -24.41 -9.32 25.65
CA ARG A 37 -23.27 -8.72 24.96
C ARG A 37 -22.44 -9.87 24.38
N PRO A 38 -22.14 -9.92 23.06
CA PRO A 38 -21.09 -10.81 22.59
C PRO A 38 -19.78 -10.31 23.20
N ALA A 39 -19.33 -10.98 24.27
CA ALA A 39 -18.21 -10.60 25.12
C ALA A 39 -16.83 -10.60 24.43
N GLY A 40 -16.79 -10.59 23.08
CA GLY A 40 -15.55 -10.59 22.29
C GLY A 40 -15.37 -9.37 21.37
N MET A 41 -16.41 -8.58 21.06
CA MET A 41 -16.27 -7.49 20.06
C MET A 41 -15.36 -6.37 20.55
N GLU A 42 -15.47 -5.99 21.82
CA GLU A 42 -14.57 -5.01 22.41
C GLU A 42 -13.12 -5.53 22.41
N GLN A 43 -12.91 -6.81 22.71
CA GLN A 43 -11.58 -7.44 22.67
C GLN A 43 -11.01 -7.42 21.24
N GLN A 44 -11.81 -7.74 20.23
CA GLN A 44 -11.42 -7.68 18.82
C GLN A 44 -10.96 -6.27 18.43
N MET A 45 -11.70 -5.24 18.83
CA MET A 45 -11.31 -3.85 18.57
C MET A 45 -10.07 -3.42 19.35
N ARG A 46 -9.95 -3.82 20.63
CA ARG A 46 -8.75 -3.55 21.43
C ARG A 46 -7.50 -4.22 20.88
N ALA A 47 -7.64 -5.36 20.20
CA ALA A 47 -6.51 -6.07 19.59
C ALA A 47 -5.77 -5.22 18.54
N MET A 48 -6.49 -4.31 17.86
CA MET A 48 -5.86 -3.37 16.92
C MET A 48 -4.80 -2.49 17.60
N GLY A 49 -5.04 -2.07 18.85
CA GLY A 49 -4.09 -1.25 19.61
C GLY A 49 -2.93 -2.03 20.23
N SER A 50 -3.04 -3.34 20.36
CA SER A 50 -1.99 -4.18 20.99
C SER A 50 -1.06 -4.86 19.97
N VAL A 51 -1.54 -5.16 18.77
CA VAL A 51 -0.76 -5.88 17.73
C VAL A 51 -0.50 -4.98 16.53
N GLY A 52 0.75 -4.53 16.38
CA GLY A 52 1.14 -3.60 15.32
C GLY A 52 0.93 -4.10 13.88
N THR A 53 1.02 -5.42 13.64
CA THR A 53 0.72 -6.00 12.32
C THR A 53 -0.77 -5.86 11.98
N LEU A 54 -1.66 -6.12 12.95
CA LEU A 54 -3.10 -5.96 12.77
C LEU A 54 -3.45 -4.49 12.50
N PHE A 55 -2.90 -3.56 13.30
CA PHE A 55 -3.03 -2.12 13.06
C PHE A 55 -2.63 -1.76 11.63
N SER A 56 -1.48 -2.26 11.17
CA SER A 56 -0.95 -1.95 9.85
C SER A 56 -1.80 -2.47 8.70
N ILE A 57 -2.42 -3.65 8.86
CA ILE A 57 -3.35 -4.22 7.87
C ILE A 57 -4.62 -3.37 7.80
N VAL A 58 -5.28 -3.20 8.94
CA VAL A 58 -6.58 -2.50 9.03
C VAL A 58 -6.45 -1.04 8.61
N ASN A 59 -5.39 -0.35 9.02
CA ASN A 59 -5.14 1.04 8.61
C ASN A 59 -4.93 1.16 7.09
N ARG A 60 -4.26 0.21 6.45
CA ARG A 60 -4.06 0.24 4.99
C ARG A 60 -5.34 -0.02 4.23
N THR A 61 -6.13 -1.00 4.65
CA THR A 61 -7.41 -1.32 4.00
C THR A 61 -8.42 -0.20 4.22
N SER A 62 -8.50 0.38 5.42
CA SER A 62 -9.39 1.50 5.73
C SER A 62 -9.03 2.74 4.91
N ASN A 63 -7.75 3.11 4.85
CA ASN A 63 -7.31 4.31 4.13
C ASN A 63 -7.50 4.16 2.62
N ALA A 64 -7.16 2.99 2.06
CA ALA A 64 -7.38 2.71 0.64
C ALA A 64 -8.86 2.76 0.26
N THR A 65 -9.75 2.30 1.14
CA THR A 65 -11.21 2.37 0.91
C THR A 65 -11.73 3.81 0.99
N ALA A 66 -11.20 4.60 1.93
CA ALA A 66 -11.63 5.99 2.14
C ALA A 66 -11.15 6.96 1.06
N GLN A 67 -9.94 6.73 0.51
CA GLN A 67 -9.35 7.58 -0.53
C GLN A 67 -10.12 7.58 -1.86
N VAL A 68 -10.92 6.55 -2.11
CA VAL A 68 -11.68 6.43 -3.36
C VAL A 68 -12.68 7.57 -3.52
N GLU A 69 -12.73 8.11 -4.73
CA GLU A 69 -13.67 9.15 -5.10
C GLU A 69 -15.05 8.56 -5.42
N TRP A 70 -16.08 9.16 -4.85
CA TRP A 70 -17.48 8.76 -5.03
C TRP A 70 -18.20 9.79 -5.86
N LYS A 71 -18.90 9.33 -6.90
CA LYS A 71 -19.66 10.17 -7.83
C LYS A 71 -21.12 9.75 -7.84
N LEU A 72 -22.00 10.74 -7.97
CA LEU A 72 -23.43 10.50 -8.12
C LEU A 72 -23.79 10.64 -9.60
N TRP A 73 -24.47 9.65 -10.13
CA TRP A 73 -24.83 9.57 -11.54
C TRP A 73 -26.34 9.57 -11.71
N ARG A 74 -26.81 10.18 -12.79
CA ARG A 74 -28.16 9.97 -13.30
C ARG A 74 -28.14 8.84 -14.32
N LYS A 75 -28.99 7.84 -14.10
CA LYS A 75 -29.11 6.66 -14.97
C LYS A 75 -29.47 7.07 -16.39
N ALA A 76 -28.73 6.55 -17.35
CA ALA A 76 -29.01 6.72 -18.77
C ALA A 76 -30.28 5.96 -19.17
N LYS A 77 -31.01 6.48 -20.17
CA LYS A 77 -32.16 5.75 -20.76
C LYS A 77 -31.72 4.50 -21.53
N SER A 78 -30.50 4.50 -22.06
CA SER A 78 -29.88 3.36 -22.75
C SER A 78 -29.51 2.22 -21.80
N GLY A 79 -29.30 2.52 -20.51
CA GLY A 79 -28.81 1.56 -19.52
C GLY A 79 -27.30 1.31 -19.57
N LEU A 80 -26.58 1.95 -20.49
CA LEU A 80 -25.12 1.87 -20.61
C LEU A 80 -24.44 2.76 -19.58
N LYS A 81 -23.22 2.39 -19.16
CA LYS A 81 -22.48 3.17 -18.15
C LYS A 81 -21.90 4.45 -18.73
N GLU A 82 -21.43 4.41 -19.97
CA GLU A 82 -20.86 5.56 -20.67
C GLU A 82 -21.86 6.71 -20.89
N ASP A 83 -23.15 6.40 -20.97
CA ASP A 83 -24.20 7.40 -21.26
C ASP A 83 -24.76 8.07 -19.99
N ARG A 84 -24.23 7.73 -18.81
CA ARG A 84 -24.68 8.30 -17.53
C ARG A 84 -24.25 9.77 -17.45
N VAL A 85 -25.08 10.59 -16.82
CA VAL A 85 -24.77 12.01 -16.61
C VAL A 85 -24.40 12.22 -15.15
N GLU A 86 -23.21 12.77 -14.90
CA GLU A 86 -22.77 13.09 -13.56
C GLU A 86 -23.67 14.17 -12.93
N VAL A 87 -24.05 13.95 -11.67
CA VAL A 87 -24.78 14.92 -10.86
C VAL A 87 -23.78 15.51 -9.88
N THR A 88 -23.55 16.82 -9.99
CA THR A 88 -22.58 17.53 -9.16
C THR A 88 -23.19 18.21 -7.92
N SER A 89 -24.52 18.31 -7.86
CA SER A 89 -25.23 18.92 -6.73
C SER A 89 -26.46 18.11 -6.34
N HIS A 90 -26.47 17.61 -5.10
CA HIS A 90 -27.58 16.92 -4.46
C HIS A 90 -27.33 16.80 -2.96
N ALA A 91 -28.37 16.85 -2.11
CA ALA A 91 -28.22 16.76 -0.65
C ALA A 91 -27.54 15.46 -0.17
N ALA A 92 -27.64 14.37 -0.96
CA ALA A 92 -26.92 13.13 -0.69
C ALA A 92 -25.40 13.26 -0.88
N LEU A 93 -24.94 14.07 -1.84
CA LEU A 93 -23.51 14.37 -2.03
C LEU A 93 -22.99 15.20 -0.87
N ASP A 94 -23.75 16.21 -0.44
CA ASP A 94 -23.39 17.07 0.68
C ASP A 94 -23.25 16.24 1.97
N LEU A 95 -24.22 15.34 2.23
CA LEU A 95 -24.17 14.41 3.36
C LEU A 95 -22.98 13.46 3.26
N TRP A 96 -22.71 12.88 2.08
CA TRP A 96 -21.60 11.93 1.94
C TRP A 96 -20.23 12.60 2.12
N ASN A 97 -20.07 13.84 1.64
CA ASN A 97 -18.83 14.60 1.78
C ASN A 97 -18.59 15.10 3.21
N LYS A 98 -19.66 15.46 3.92
CA LYS A 98 -19.64 15.84 5.33
C LYS A 98 -20.70 15.06 6.12
N PRO A 99 -20.40 13.81 6.50
CA PRO A 99 -21.37 12.92 7.16
C PRO A 99 -21.96 13.49 8.44
N ASN A 100 -21.17 14.25 9.20
CA ASN A 100 -21.64 14.96 10.38
C ASN A 100 -20.74 16.19 10.64
N PRO A 101 -21.08 17.04 11.64
CA PRO A 101 -20.31 18.25 11.92
C PRO A 101 -18.86 18.03 12.37
N PHE A 102 -18.52 16.83 12.84
CA PHE A 102 -17.27 16.55 13.54
C PHE A 102 -16.24 15.81 12.69
N MET A 103 -16.68 14.96 11.76
CA MET A 103 -15.78 14.16 10.94
C MET A 103 -16.01 14.40 9.44
N PRO A 104 -14.95 14.57 8.64
CA PRO A 104 -15.04 14.55 7.18
C PRO A 104 -15.30 13.12 6.68
N ARG A 105 -15.65 12.99 5.39
CA ARG A 105 -15.86 11.69 4.73
C ARG A 105 -14.71 10.69 4.97
N GLN A 106 -13.46 11.15 4.88
CA GLN A 106 -12.29 10.28 5.04
C GLN A 106 -12.31 9.55 6.40
N GLU A 107 -12.41 10.31 7.50
CA GLU A 107 -12.44 9.78 8.86
C GLU A 107 -13.69 8.92 9.11
N PHE A 108 -14.85 9.32 8.57
CA PHE A 108 -16.07 8.51 8.64
C PHE A 108 -15.87 7.14 8.01
N VAL A 109 -15.32 7.11 6.79
CA VAL A 109 -15.10 5.86 6.04
C VAL A 109 -14.06 4.98 6.72
N GLU A 110 -12.96 5.58 7.18
CA GLU A 110 -11.93 4.86 7.92
C GLU A 110 -12.50 4.23 9.21
N THR A 111 -13.26 5.01 9.99
CA THR A 111 -13.84 4.57 11.27
C THR A 111 -14.78 3.39 11.09
N PHE A 112 -15.75 3.46 10.17
CA PHE A 112 -16.65 2.33 9.99
C PHE A 112 -15.94 1.14 9.33
N GLN A 113 -14.99 1.36 8.41
CA GLN A 113 -14.29 0.27 7.76
C GLN A 113 -13.41 -0.48 8.75
N GLN A 114 -12.82 0.21 9.75
CA GLN A 114 -12.17 -0.42 10.89
C GLN A 114 -13.14 -1.33 11.65
N HIS A 115 -14.38 -0.89 11.92
CA HIS A 115 -15.38 -1.74 12.56
C HIS A 115 -15.68 -3.00 11.74
N VAL A 116 -15.86 -2.87 10.42
CA VAL A 116 -16.10 -4.00 9.51
C VAL A 116 -14.90 -4.94 9.49
N ASP A 117 -13.68 -4.43 9.34
CA ASP A 117 -12.45 -5.22 9.24
C ASP A 117 -12.08 -5.91 10.56
N LEU A 118 -12.47 -5.36 11.71
CA LEU A 118 -12.20 -5.93 13.02
C LEU A 118 -13.30 -6.90 13.46
N VAL A 119 -14.56 -6.45 13.46
CA VAL A 119 -15.68 -7.19 14.07
C VAL A 119 -16.50 -7.95 13.04
N GLY A 120 -16.46 -7.54 11.77
CA GLY A 120 -17.27 -8.10 10.71
C GLY A 120 -18.46 -7.25 10.32
N GLU A 121 -18.71 -6.16 11.03
CA GLU A 121 -19.87 -5.30 10.81
C GLU A 121 -19.58 -3.85 11.18
N GLY A 122 -20.28 -2.95 10.51
CA GLY A 122 -20.26 -1.52 10.71
C GLY A 122 -21.68 -0.98 10.68
N TRP A 123 -21.94 0.02 11.52
CA TRP A 123 -23.26 0.57 11.74
C TRP A 123 -23.25 2.07 11.48
N TRP A 124 -24.17 2.55 10.67
CA TRP A 124 -24.43 3.98 10.51
C TRP A 124 -25.78 4.31 11.11
N VAL A 125 -25.79 5.16 12.14
CA VAL A 125 -27.03 5.72 12.68
C VAL A 125 -27.32 7.02 11.94
N ILE A 126 -28.54 7.13 11.44
CA ILE A 126 -29.00 8.28 10.68
C ILE A 126 -29.71 9.23 11.62
N ALA A 127 -29.22 10.47 11.71
CA ALA A 127 -29.94 11.53 12.40
C ALA A 127 -30.71 12.39 11.39
N ARG A 128 -31.93 12.74 11.78
CA ARG A 128 -32.87 13.55 11.00
C ARG A 128 -33.41 14.67 11.87
N HIS A 129 -33.78 15.77 11.24
CA HIS A 129 -34.55 16.80 11.94
C HIS A 129 -35.97 16.28 12.19
N PRO A 130 -36.61 16.51 13.35
CA PRO A 130 -37.95 15.98 13.67
C PRO A 130 -39.07 16.32 12.68
N ARG A 131 -38.84 17.33 11.81
CA ARG A 131 -39.80 17.79 10.78
C ARG A 131 -39.41 17.39 9.36
N SER A 132 -38.33 16.64 9.16
CA SER A 132 -37.83 16.22 7.85
C SER A 132 -37.60 14.72 7.84
N THR A 133 -38.02 14.06 6.76
CA THR A 133 -37.71 12.65 6.52
C THR A 133 -36.34 12.44 5.87
N ILE A 134 -35.67 13.52 5.49
CA ILE A 134 -34.39 13.47 4.77
C ILE A 134 -33.26 13.26 5.79
N PRO A 135 -32.33 12.32 5.53
CA PRO A 135 -31.09 12.16 6.30
C PRO A 135 -30.27 13.45 6.34
N LEU A 136 -29.90 13.92 7.52
CA LEU A 136 -29.07 15.11 7.70
C LEU A 136 -27.68 14.80 8.23
N GLU A 137 -27.54 13.72 9.00
CA GLU A 137 -26.24 13.29 9.52
C GLU A 137 -26.15 11.76 9.54
N LEU A 138 -24.93 11.26 9.38
CA LEU A 138 -24.55 9.86 9.51
C LEU A 138 -23.48 9.73 10.59
N TRP A 139 -23.74 8.81 11.52
CA TRP A 139 -22.87 8.55 12.66
C TRP A 139 -22.36 7.11 12.61
N PRO A 140 -21.03 6.90 12.51
CA PRO A 140 -20.47 5.56 12.60
C PRO A 140 -20.52 5.14 14.07
N VAL A 141 -21.29 4.10 14.37
CA VAL A 141 -21.46 3.60 15.74
C VAL A 141 -20.66 2.32 15.93
N ARG A 142 -20.06 2.19 17.11
CA ARG A 142 -19.30 0.99 17.49
C ARG A 142 -20.22 -0.24 17.51
N PRO A 143 -19.83 -1.37 16.90
CA PRO A 143 -20.64 -2.58 16.85
C PRO A 143 -21.03 -3.16 18.21
N ASP A 144 -20.15 -3.06 19.21
CA ASP A 144 -20.39 -3.60 20.55
C ASP A 144 -21.56 -2.94 21.29
N ARG A 145 -21.97 -1.75 20.83
CA ARG A 145 -23.09 -0.97 21.37
C ARG A 145 -24.38 -1.11 20.58
N MET A 146 -24.37 -1.86 19.48
CA MET A 146 -25.55 -2.09 18.65
C MET A 146 -26.05 -3.52 18.81
N THR A 147 -27.36 -3.66 19.01
CA THR A 147 -28.03 -4.95 19.06
C THR A 147 -29.23 -4.98 18.11
N PRO A 148 -29.19 -5.75 17.00
CA PRO A 148 -30.37 -6.07 16.21
C PRO A 148 -31.37 -6.85 17.05
N VAL A 149 -32.64 -6.49 16.89
CA VAL A 149 -33.76 -7.14 17.58
C VAL A 149 -34.49 -8.03 16.56
N PRO A 150 -34.33 -9.36 16.64
CA PRO A 150 -35.01 -10.29 15.74
C PRO A 150 -36.54 -10.15 15.78
N SER A 151 -37.17 -10.25 14.62
CA SER A 151 -38.61 -10.35 14.47
C SER A 151 -38.99 -11.75 13.99
N GLN A 152 -40.12 -12.26 14.48
CA GLN A 152 -40.66 -13.54 14.05
C GLN A 152 -41.27 -13.49 12.65
N THR A 153 -41.71 -12.31 12.22
CA THR A 153 -42.47 -12.12 10.98
C THR A 153 -41.68 -11.31 9.97
N SER A 154 -41.01 -10.24 10.39
CA SER A 154 -40.34 -9.29 9.50
C SER A 154 -38.81 -9.42 9.44
N PHE A 155 -38.26 -10.57 9.86
CA PHE A 155 -36.82 -10.84 10.05
C PHE A 155 -36.19 -10.00 11.19
N LEU A 156 -36.32 -8.67 11.15
CA LEU A 156 -35.90 -7.72 12.18
C LEU A 156 -37.07 -6.82 12.60
N ALA A 157 -37.13 -6.49 13.89
CA ALA A 157 -38.08 -5.51 14.43
C ALA A 157 -37.47 -4.10 14.49
N GLY A 158 -36.16 -4.01 14.65
CA GLY A 158 -35.41 -2.78 14.80
C GLY A 158 -34.04 -3.06 15.42
N TYR A 159 -33.44 -2.02 15.98
CA TYR A 159 -32.14 -2.08 16.64
C TYR A 159 -32.20 -1.43 18.02
N LEU A 160 -31.21 -1.74 18.84
CA LEU A 160 -31.06 -1.20 20.17
C LEU A 160 -29.65 -0.64 20.29
N TYR A 161 -29.54 0.66 20.50
CA TYR A 161 -28.28 1.31 20.81
C TYR A 161 -28.09 1.38 22.32
N THR A 162 -26.93 0.95 22.82
CA THR A 162 -26.55 1.07 24.23
C THR A 162 -25.57 2.23 24.38
N SER A 163 -25.98 3.28 25.08
CA SER A 163 -25.15 4.44 25.37
C SER A 163 -23.94 4.06 26.25
N PRO A 164 -22.90 4.91 26.32
CA PRO A 164 -21.79 4.71 27.27
C PRO A 164 -22.26 4.50 28.71
N ASP A 165 -23.34 5.17 29.11
CA ASP A 165 -23.93 5.13 30.45
C ASP A 165 -24.84 3.91 30.67
N GLY A 166 -25.04 3.09 29.63
CA GLY A 166 -25.85 1.88 29.67
C GLY A 166 -27.34 2.09 29.36
N GLU A 167 -27.75 3.32 29.03
CA GLU A 167 -29.11 3.60 28.56
C GLU A 167 -29.35 2.93 27.21
N GLN A 168 -30.53 2.32 27.05
CA GLN A 168 -30.90 1.62 25.83
C GLN A 168 -31.88 2.47 25.03
N ILE A 169 -31.45 2.87 23.83
CA ILE A 169 -32.22 3.70 22.91
C ILE A 169 -32.69 2.80 21.77
N PRO A 170 -34.01 2.54 21.64
CA PRO A 170 -34.54 1.78 20.52
C PRO A 170 -34.45 2.60 19.23
N LEU A 171 -34.03 1.96 18.14
CA LEU A 171 -33.90 2.54 16.82
C LEU A 171 -34.71 1.74 15.80
N GLY A 172 -35.38 2.43 14.88
CA GLY A 172 -36.14 1.86 13.77
C GLY A 172 -35.26 1.24 12.68
N LEU A 173 -35.89 0.51 11.75
CA LEU A 173 -35.21 -0.09 10.60
C LEU A 173 -34.70 0.96 9.60
N ASP A 174 -35.35 2.12 9.52
CA ASP A 174 -34.97 3.21 8.63
C ASP A 174 -33.99 4.21 9.26
N GLU A 175 -33.67 4.03 10.54
CA GLU A 175 -32.72 4.88 11.30
C GLU A 175 -31.30 4.32 11.31
N VAL A 176 -31.10 3.10 10.82
CA VAL A 176 -29.82 2.39 10.88
C VAL A 176 -29.51 1.71 9.56
N ILE A 177 -28.30 1.92 9.05
CA ILE A 177 -27.74 1.16 7.93
C ILE A 177 -26.67 0.23 8.50
N GLN A 178 -26.83 -1.08 8.28
CA GLN A 178 -25.88 -2.10 8.69
C GLN A 178 -25.11 -2.62 7.49
N LEU A 179 -23.78 -2.46 7.52
CA LEU A 179 -22.87 -3.12 6.59
C LEU A 179 -22.23 -4.29 7.31
N ARG A 180 -22.35 -5.50 6.76
CA ARG A 180 -21.82 -6.70 7.41
C ARG A 180 -21.20 -7.66 6.43
N MET A 181 -20.20 -8.39 6.91
CA MET A 181 -19.69 -9.58 6.24
C MET A 181 -20.60 -10.77 6.54
N PRO A 182 -20.77 -11.71 5.60
CA PRO A 182 -21.59 -12.89 5.83
C PRO A 182 -21.10 -13.68 7.05
N ASN A 183 -22.03 -14.09 7.90
CA ASN A 183 -21.76 -14.95 9.03
C ASN A 183 -22.57 -16.25 8.87
N PRO A 184 -21.92 -17.42 8.88
CA PRO A 184 -22.59 -18.70 8.69
C PRO A 184 -23.45 -19.13 9.89
N LEU A 185 -23.17 -18.61 11.09
CA LEU A 185 -23.84 -19.02 12.34
C LEU A 185 -24.93 -18.04 12.80
N ASP A 186 -24.72 -16.75 12.60
CA ASP A 186 -25.67 -15.70 12.99
C ASP A 186 -26.13 -14.91 11.77
N PRO A 187 -27.40 -15.05 11.34
CA PRO A 187 -27.93 -14.30 10.21
C PRO A 187 -28.18 -12.82 10.51
N TYR A 188 -28.02 -12.35 11.75
CA TYR A 188 -28.23 -10.96 12.18
C TYR A 188 -26.94 -10.17 12.35
N ARG A 189 -25.81 -10.84 12.59
CA ARG A 189 -24.50 -10.22 12.86
C ARG A 189 -23.47 -10.56 11.80
N GLY A 190 -22.49 -9.68 11.62
CA GLY A 190 -21.30 -9.96 10.81
C GLY A 190 -20.27 -10.83 11.53
N MET A 191 -19.38 -11.45 10.75
CA MET A 191 -18.19 -12.17 11.24
C MET A 191 -16.94 -11.54 10.63
N GLY A 192 -16.03 -11.08 11.49
CA GLY A 192 -14.78 -10.42 11.11
C GLY A 192 -13.58 -11.37 11.10
N PRO A 193 -12.51 -11.09 10.32
CA PRO A 193 -11.29 -11.88 10.30
C PRO A 193 -10.64 -12.03 11.69
N VAL A 194 -10.69 -10.99 12.54
CA VAL A 194 -10.13 -11.03 13.91
C VAL A 194 -10.74 -12.15 14.73
N GLN A 195 -12.00 -12.51 14.52
CA GLN A 195 -12.65 -13.60 15.23
C GLN A 195 -11.96 -14.95 14.94
N ALA A 196 -11.46 -15.13 13.73
CA ALA A 196 -10.78 -16.36 13.31
C ALA A 196 -9.34 -16.47 13.86
N VAL A 197 -8.66 -15.34 14.07
CA VAL A 197 -7.25 -15.28 14.50
C VAL A 197 -7.06 -14.70 15.90
N LEU A 198 -8.11 -14.65 16.72
CA LEU A 198 -8.04 -14.04 18.05
C LEU A 198 -7.03 -14.74 18.95
N ALA A 199 -6.94 -16.07 18.88
CA ALA A 199 -5.96 -16.85 19.62
C ALA A 199 -4.51 -16.51 19.20
N ASP A 200 -4.25 -16.35 17.90
CA ASP A 200 -2.92 -15.95 17.39
C ASP A 200 -2.55 -14.51 17.79
N LEU A 201 -3.54 -13.61 17.82
CA LEU A 201 -3.36 -12.25 18.30
C LEU A 201 -3.03 -12.21 19.80
N ASP A 202 -3.75 -12.99 20.62
CA ASP A 202 -3.47 -13.12 22.04
C ASP A 202 -2.07 -13.74 22.26
N ALA A 203 -1.70 -14.79 21.50
CA ALA A 203 -0.36 -15.38 21.56
C ALA A 203 0.75 -14.38 21.17
N THR A 204 0.50 -13.56 20.15
CA THR A 204 1.42 -12.49 19.73
C THR A 204 1.59 -11.46 20.84
N ARG A 205 0.48 -11.03 21.46
CA ARG A 205 0.50 -10.09 22.59
C ARG A 205 1.28 -10.67 23.77
N TYR A 206 0.95 -11.89 24.20
CA TYR A 206 1.61 -12.52 25.34
C TYR A 206 3.10 -12.76 25.09
N SER A 207 3.48 -13.11 23.86
CA SER A 207 4.90 -13.24 23.48
C SER A 207 5.62 -11.89 23.59
N ALA A 208 4.99 -10.80 23.15
CA ALA A 208 5.55 -9.46 23.27
C ALA A 208 5.65 -9.00 24.74
N GLU A 209 4.64 -9.29 25.57
CA GLU A 209 4.65 -9.00 27.01
C GLU A 209 5.71 -9.82 27.75
N TRP A 210 5.83 -11.11 27.43
CA TRP A 210 6.86 -11.98 27.98
C TRP A 210 8.25 -11.47 27.61
N ASN A 211 8.49 -11.11 26.35
CA ASN A 211 9.74 -10.51 25.90
C ASN A 211 10.04 -9.21 26.64
N ARG A 212 9.06 -8.31 26.74
CA ARG A 212 9.19 -7.06 27.50
C ARG A 212 9.60 -7.34 28.95
N ASN A 213 8.92 -8.27 29.61
CA ASN A 213 9.21 -8.64 31.00
C ASN A 213 10.57 -9.34 31.15
N PHE A 214 10.97 -10.14 30.16
CA PHE A 214 12.28 -10.76 30.10
C PHE A 214 13.39 -9.70 30.07
N PHE A 215 13.27 -8.70 29.19
CA PHE A 215 14.22 -7.58 29.14
C PHE A 215 14.17 -6.68 30.38
N LEU A 216 12.97 -6.43 30.94
CA LEU A 216 12.83 -5.62 32.15
C LEU A 216 13.46 -6.25 33.39
N ASN A 217 13.48 -7.58 33.45
CA ASN A 217 14.03 -8.36 34.56
C ASN A 217 15.44 -8.91 34.26
N SER A 218 16.21 -8.18 33.45
CA SER A 218 17.64 -8.43 33.19
C SER A 218 18.01 -9.59 32.27
N ALA A 219 17.08 -10.13 31.47
CA ALA A 219 17.32 -11.11 30.38
C ALA A 219 18.16 -12.37 30.73
N GLU A 220 18.54 -12.54 31.99
CA GLU A 220 19.25 -13.68 32.50
C GLU A 220 18.22 -14.59 33.20
N PRO A 221 18.09 -15.85 32.79
CA PRO A 221 17.46 -16.85 33.65
C PRO A 221 18.12 -16.77 35.03
N GLY A 222 17.33 -16.45 36.06
CA GLY A 222 17.80 -16.49 37.43
C GLY A 222 18.54 -17.80 37.70
N GLY A 223 19.77 -17.69 38.16
CA GLY A 223 20.53 -18.81 38.68
C GLY A 223 19.98 -19.27 40.03
N ILE A 224 20.45 -20.43 40.47
CA ILE A 224 20.14 -20.95 41.80
C ILE A 224 21.28 -20.53 42.73
N ILE A 225 20.93 -19.92 43.86
CA ILE A 225 21.88 -19.72 44.95
C ILE A 225 21.79 -20.95 45.85
N GLU A 226 22.82 -21.80 45.79
CA GLU A 226 22.95 -22.95 46.67
C GLU A 226 23.68 -22.53 47.95
N VAL A 227 23.02 -22.72 49.11
CA VAL A 227 23.63 -22.48 50.43
C VAL A 227 23.96 -23.82 51.09
N PRO A 228 25.14 -23.98 51.72
CA PRO A 228 25.61 -25.27 52.24
C PRO A 228 24.87 -25.72 53.50
N GLN A 229 24.20 -24.80 54.21
CA GLN A 229 23.41 -25.08 55.41
C GLN A 229 22.11 -24.26 55.38
N ARG A 230 21.10 -24.72 56.12
CA ARG A 230 19.82 -24.00 56.25
C ARG A 230 20.05 -22.66 56.95
N LEU A 231 19.71 -21.57 56.27
CA LEU A 231 19.66 -20.24 56.88
C LEU A 231 18.48 -20.13 57.86
N SER A 232 18.64 -19.31 58.90
CA SER A 232 17.50 -18.91 59.73
C SER A 232 16.55 -18.01 58.93
N ASP A 233 15.27 -17.99 59.28
CA ASP A 233 14.27 -17.15 58.60
C ASP A 233 14.70 -15.65 58.49
N PRO A 234 15.23 -15.00 59.55
CA PRO A 234 15.69 -13.60 59.43
C PRO A 234 16.92 -13.43 58.53
N ASP A 235 17.84 -14.39 58.50
CA ASP A 235 19.01 -14.34 57.60
C ASP A 235 18.61 -14.53 56.14
N PHE A 236 17.61 -15.39 55.89
CA PHE A 236 17.05 -15.59 54.55
C PHE A 236 16.35 -14.33 54.03
N ASP A 237 15.54 -13.68 54.87
CA ASP A 237 14.88 -12.43 54.50
C ASP A 237 15.89 -11.31 54.23
N GLN A 238 16.93 -11.18 55.05
CA GLN A 238 17.99 -10.20 54.82
C GLN A 238 18.76 -10.48 53.50
N LEU A 239 19.07 -11.74 53.22
CA LEU A 239 19.71 -12.13 51.95
C LEU A 239 18.81 -11.80 50.76
N ARG A 240 17.51 -12.08 50.86
CA ARG A 240 16.52 -11.79 49.81
C ARG A 240 16.38 -10.29 49.57
N GLU A 241 16.34 -9.48 50.63
CA GLU A 241 16.27 -8.02 50.52
C GLU A 241 17.52 -7.45 49.86
N ARG A 242 18.72 -7.82 50.32
CA ARG A 242 19.99 -7.39 49.70
C ARG A 242 20.10 -7.82 48.24
N TRP A 243 19.67 -9.04 47.91
CA TRP A 243 19.64 -9.53 46.54
C TRP A 243 18.70 -8.70 45.66
N ASN A 244 17.49 -8.42 46.15
CA ASN A 244 16.53 -7.59 45.43
C ASN A 244 17.03 -6.14 45.28
N GLU A 245 17.70 -5.56 46.27
CA GLU A 245 18.30 -4.23 46.16
C GLU A 245 19.41 -4.16 45.11
N GLN A 246 20.25 -5.20 45.04
CA GLN A 246 21.41 -5.22 44.16
C GLN A 246 21.09 -5.60 42.71
N HIS A 247 20.06 -6.43 42.47
CA HIS A 247 19.84 -7.06 41.17
C HIS A 247 18.45 -6.82 40.56
N ARG A 248 17.53 -6.14 41.26
CA ARG A 248 16.22 -5.81 40.69
C ARG A 248 16.32 -4.68 39.67
N GLY A 249 15.73 -4.92 38.50
CA GLY A 249 15.54 -3.93 37.44
C GLY A 249 16.70 -3.83 36.45
N VAL A 250 16.39 -3.32 35.25
CA VAL A 250 17.31 -3.26 34.09
C VAL A 250 18.63 -2.55 34.39
N ALA A 251 18.61 -1.48 35.18
CA ALA A 251 19.82 -0.72 35.52
C ALA A 251 20.82 -1.50 36.39
N ASN A 252 20.36 -2.57 37.02
CA ASN A 252 21.13 -3.44 37.90
C ASN A 252 21.44 -4.80 37.25
N ALA A 253 21.05 -4.99 35.98
CA ALA A 253 21.42 -6.15 35.19
C ALA A 253 22.95 -6.31 35.12
N HIS A 254 23.43 -7.56 35.16
CA HIS A 254 24.86 -7.90 35.10
C HIS A 254 25.75 -7.34 36.23
N ARG A 255 25.18 -6.83 37.32
CA ARG A 255 25.97 -6.50 38.51
C ARG A 255 26.56 -7.75 39.14
N VAL A 256 27.85 -7.69 39.47
CA VAL A 256 28.54 -8.78 40.16
C VAL A 256 27.88 -9.00 41.52
N ALA A 257 27.30 -10.18 41.71
CA ALA A 257 26.75 -10.59 43.00
C ALA A 257 27.88 -11.02 43.94
N ILE A 258 27.87 -10.50 45.16
CA ILE A 258 28.74 -10.95 46.24
C ILE A 258 27.91 -11.86 47.15
N LEU A 259 28.32 -13.12 47.28
CA LEU A 259 27.66 -14.14 48.09
C LEU A 259 28.53 -14.49 49.29
N GLU A 260 28.10 -14.14 50.50
CA GLU A 260 28.86 -14.40 51.74
C GLU A 260 28.83 -15.89 52.12
N HIS A 261 27.79 -16.65 51.72
CA HIS A 261 27.59 -18.06 52.09
C HIS A 261 26.89 -18.91 51.02
N GLY A 262 27.08 -18.64 49.72
CA GLY A 262 26.40 -19.39 48.67
C GLY A 262 27.19 -19.54 47.38
N LYS A 263 26.86 -20.57 46.60
CA LYS A 263 27.39 -20.79 45.25
C LYS A 263 26.32 -20.43 44.22
N TRP A 264 26.69 -19.58 43.26
CA TRP A 264 25.85 -19.31 42.10
C TRP A 264 25.93 -20.48 41.11
N ILE A 265 24.76 -21.02 40.75
CA ILE A 265 24.62 -21.99 39.67
C ILE A 265 23.92 -21.29 38.51
N ASP A 266 24.70 -20.98 37.47
CA ASP A 266 24.21 -20.37 36.24
C ASP A 266 23.30 -21.35 35.47
N ARG A 267 22.08 -20.89 35.13
CA ARG A 267 21.14 -21.64 34.28
C ARG A 267 21.20 -21.09 32.86
N LYS A 268 22.15 -21.55 32.05
CA LYS A 268 22.25 -21.10 30.65
C LYS A 268 21.01 -21.50 29.84
N LEU A 269 20.18 -20.54 29.43
CA LEU A 269 19.18 -20.70 28.37
C LEU A 269 19.87 -20.45 27.04
N THR A 270 20.16 -21.48 26.26
CA THR A 270 21.00 -21.38 25.05
C THR A 270 20.24 -21.29 23.73
N GLN A 271 18.91 -21.45 23.68
CA GLN A 271 18.16 -21.67 22.43
C GLN A 271 16.90 -20.79 22.24
N ARG A 272 16.67 -19.80 23.11
CA ARG A 272 15.40 -19.03 23.10
C ARG A 272 15.36 -17.92 22.03
N ASP A 273 16.47 -17.23 21.79
CA ASP A 273 16.45 -16.01 20.96
C ASP A 273 16.14 -16.25 19.47
N MET A 274 16.60 -17.37 18.89
CA MET A 274 16.28 -17.73 17.50
C MET A 274 14.82 -18.14 17.31
N GLN A 275 14.22 -18.84 18.29
CA GLN A 275 12.82 -19.29 18.20
C GLN A 275 11.80 -18.12 18.26
N PHE A 276 12.17 -16.98 18.87
CA PHE A 276 11.24 -15.84 18.96
C PHE A 276 11.07 -15.09 17.64
N VAL A 277 12.13 -14.97 16.84
CA VAL A 277 12.06 -14.32 15.52
C VAL A 277 11.16 -15.16 14.62
N GLU A 278 11.38 -16.47 14.57
CA GLU A 278 10.55 -17.41 13.80
C GLU A 278 9.08 -17.37 14.24
N LEU A 279 8.81 -17.40 15.55
CA LEU A 279 7.44 -17.32 16.07
C LEU A 279 6.74 -16.03 15.63
N ARG A 280 7.45 -14.89 15.66
CA ARG A 280 6.89 -13.60 15.25
C ARG A 280 6.55 -13.57 13.76
N ASP A 281 7.39 -14.14 12.91
CA ASP A 281 7.15 -14.14 11.47
C ASP A 281 6.03 -15.10 11.08
N VAL A 282 5.91 -16.26 11.75
CA VAL A 282 4.76 -17.16 11.60
C VAL A 282 3.47 -16.45 12.02
N SER A 283 3.43 -15.78 13.18
CA SER A 283 2.25 -15.02 13.58
C SER A 283 1.89 -13.93 12.57
N ARG A 284 2.88 -13.22 12.01
CA ARG A 284 2.65 -12.22 10.95
C ARG A 284 2.10 -12.86 9.67
N ALA A 285 2.52 -14.07 9.30
CA ALA A 285 2.00 -14.80 8.16
C ALA A 285 0.53 -15.19 8.36
N VAL A 286 0.18 -15.75 9.52
CA VAL A 286 -1.21 -16.12 9.85
C VAL A 286 -2.16 -14.91 9.78
N LEU A 287 -1.73 -13.75 10.31
CA LEU A 287 -2.53 -12.53 10.22
C LEU A 287 -2.70 -12.03 8.78
N ARG A 288 -1.65 -12.14 7.96
CA ARG A 288 -1.72 -11.79 6.53
C ARG A 288 -2.68 -12.70 5.78
N GLU A 289 -2.62 -13.99 6.05
CA GLU A 289 -3.49 -15.00 5.44
C GLU A 289 -4.96 -14.75 5.76
N ALA A 290 -5.29 -14.46 7.02
CA ALA A 290 -6.67 -14.20 7.44
C ALA A 290 -7.31 -12.99 6.74
N TYR A 291 -6.52 -12.00 6.36
CA TYR A 291 -6.98 -10.82 5.62
C TYR A 291 -6.77 -10.93 4.11
N GLY A 292 -6.07 -11.96 3.63
CA GLY A 292 -5.65 -12.06 2.24
C GLY A 292 -4.80 -10.85 1.81
N ILE A 293 -3.85 -10.40 2.64
CA ILE A 293 -2.99 -9.25 2.34
C ILE A 293 -1.54 -9.68 2.14
N SER A 294 -0.90 -9.21 1.07
CA SER A 294 0.47 -9.56 0.75
C SER A 294 1.49 -8.89 1.69
N ALA A 295 2.66 -9.51 1.83
CA ALA A 295 3.80 -8.92 2.56
C ALA A 295 4.20 -7.54 1.98
N PHE A 296 4.18 -7.45 0.65
CA PHE A 296 4.48 -6.23 -0.10
C PHE A 296 3.54 -5.08 0.27
N ALA A 297 2.24 -5.33 0.36
CA ALA A 297 1.27 -4.33 0.80
C ALA A 297 1.58 -3.83 2.22
N LEU A 298 2.22 -4.65 3.05
CA LEU A 298 2.65 -4.27 4.39
C LEU A 298 4.01 -3.55 4.46
N GLY A 299 4.66 -3.29 3.32
CA GLY A 299 5.95 -2.62 3.23
C GLY A 299 7.15 -3.57 3.36
N GLU A 300 6.91 -4.87 3.38
CA GLU A 300 7.98 -5.88 3.35
C GLU A 300 8.37 -6.16 1.90
N VAL A 301 9.57 -5.75 1.52
CA VAL A 301 10.08 -5.84 0.16
C VAL A 301 11.26 -6.81 0.13
N THR A 302 11.05 -7.98 -0.47
CA THR A 302 12.09 -8.98 -0.74
C THR A 302 12.16 -9.22 -2.25
N ASP A 303 13.25 -8.79 -2.89
CA ASP A 303 13.56 -9.02 -4.31
C ASP A 303 12.41 -8.73 -5.30
N VAL A 304 11.69 -7.61 -5.09
CA VAL A 304 10.54 -7.23 -5.92
C VAL A 304 10.99 -6.32 -7.07
N ASN A 305 10.74 -6.74 -8.32
CA ASN A 305 10.91 -5.88 -9.49
C ASN A 305 9.67 -5.00 -9.73
N ARG A 306 9.75 -4.03 -10.64
CA ARG A 306 8.66 -3.08 -10.92
C ARG A 306 7.36 -3.77 -11.35
N ALA A 307 7.43 -4.76 -12.24
CA ALA A 307 6.26 -5.47 -12.76
C ALA A 307 5.52 -6.22 -11.63
N THR A 308 6.26 -6.91 -10.77
CA THR A 308 5.68 -7.61 -9.60
C THR A 308 5.05 -6.61 -8.62
N ALA A 309 5.65 -5.43 -8.43
CA ALA A 309 5.10 -4.39 -7.56
C ALA A 309 3.79 -3.78 -8.11
N GLU A 310 3.72 -3.52 -9.42
CA GLU A 310 2.50 -3.02 -10.08
C GLU A 310 1.37 -4.06 -10.03
N ALA A 311 1.68 -5.32 -10.32
CA ALA A 311 0.73 -6.43 -10.19
C ALA A 311 0.21 -6.58 -8.75
N ALA A 312 1.08 -6.46 -7.73
CA ALA A 312 0.68 -6.54 -6.33
C ALA A 312 -0.25 -5.38 -5.92
N LYS A 313 -0.05 -4.17 -6.46
CA LYS A 313 -0.95 -3.02 -6.23
C LYS A 313 -2.32 -3.25 -6.86
N ALA A 314 -2.36 -3.71 -8.12
CA ALA A 314 -3.61 -4.02 -8.80
C ALA A 314 -4.40 -5.12 -8.06
N TRP A 315 -3.71 -6.19 -7.64
CA TRP A 315 -4.30 -7.27 -6.85
C TRP A 315 -4.86 -6.77 -5.51
N PHE A 316 -4.14 -5.92 -4.79
CA PHE A 316 -4.61 -5.32 -3.54
C PHE A 316 -5.90 -4.52 -3.76
N ALA A 317 -5.93 -3.67 -4.79
CA ALA A 317 -7.11 -2.87 -5.11
C ALA A 317 -8.32 -3.76 -5.48
N ASP A 318 -8.11 -4.75 -6.35
CA ASP A 318 -9.15 -5.63 -6.86
C ASP A 318 -9.71 -6.59 -5.80
N GLN A 319 -8.84 -7.21 -5.00
CA GLN A 319 -9.26 -8.26 -4.06
C GLN A 319 -9.63 -7.71 -2.67
N LEU A 320 -9.07 -6.58 -2.25
CA LEU A 320 -9.32 -6.02 -0.92
C LEU A 320 -10.14 -4.74 -0.96
N THR A 321 -9.81 -3.80 -1.84
CA THR A 321 -10.50 -2.49 -1.86
C THR A 321 -11.87 -2.57 -2.53
N VAL A 322 -11.96 -3.13 -3.75
CA VAL A 322 -13.20 -3.20 -4.53
C VAL A 322 -14.34 -3.91 -3.78
N PRO A 323 -14.17 -5.08 -3.12
CA PRO A 323 -15.26 -5.73 -2.39
C PRO A 323 -15.77 -4.91 -1.20
N ARG A 324 -14.93 -4.05 -0.60
CA ARG A 324 -15.35 -3.13 0.46
C ARG A 324 -16.17 -1.99 -0.14
N LEU A 325 -15.70 -1.41 -1.25
CA LEU A 325 -16.42 -0.38 -2.00
C LEU A 325 -17.78 -0.87 -2.50
N GLU A 326 -17.89 -2.09 -3.01
CA GLU A 326 -19.19 -2.65 -3.46
C GLU A 326 -20.19 -2.79 -2.31
N ARG A 327 -19.75 -3.10 -1.08
CA ARG A 327 -20.64 -3.10 0.09
C ARG A 327 -21.13 -1.69 0.43
N ILE A 328 -20.23 -0.70 0.39
CA ILE A 328 -20.58 0.70 0.60
C ILE A 328 -21.54 1.18 -0.48
N LYS A 329 -21.26 0.85 -1.74
CA LYS A 329 -22.10 1.18 -2.89
C LYS A 329 -23.48 0.58 -2.77
N GLY A 330 -23.58 -0.67 -2.30
CA GLY A 330 -24.84 -1.32 -1.97
C GLY A 330 -25.62 -0.54 -0.92
N ALA A 331 -24.99 -0.20 0.21
CA ALA A 331 -25.62 0.58 1.28
C ALA A 331 -26.05 1.98 0.82
N LEU A 332 -25.21 2.67 0.05
CA LEU A 332 -25.53 3.99 -0.50
C LEU A 332 -26.72 3.94 -1.46
N ASN A 333 -26.77 2.96 -2.36
CA ASN A 333 -27.81 2.88 -3.38
C ASN A 333 -29.12 2.26 -2.89
N HIS A 334 -29.06 1.25 -2.02
CA HIS A 334 -30.23 0.50 -1.59
C HIS A 334 -30.86 1.01 -0.30
N ASP A 335 -30.05 1.56 0.61
CA ASP A 335 -30.52 1.99 1.91
C ASP A 335 -30.59 3.52 2.00
N LEU A 336 -29.49 4.24 1.72
CA LEU A 336 -29.43 5.69 1.91
C LEU A 336 -30.18 6.49 0.83
N LEU A 337 -29.88 6.23 -0.45
CA LEU A 337 -30.39 7.02 -1.57
C LEU A 337 -31.94 7.02 -1.65
N PRO A 338 -32.66 5.91 -1.40
CA PRO A 338 -34.13 5.92 -1.37
C PRO A 338 -34.75 6.82 -0.30
N MET A 339 -34.02 7.17 0.77
CA MET A 339 -34.53 8.05 1.84
C MET A 339 -34.74 9.50 1.37
N TYR A 340 -34.14 9.89 0.24
CA TYR A 340 -34.37 11.19 -0.40
C TYR A 340 -35.62 11.22 -1.30
N GLY A 341 -36.34 10.09 -1.42
CA GLY A 341 -37.62 10.02 -2.13
C GLY A 341 -37.50 10.41 -3.61
N ALA A 342 -38.37 11.33 -4.05
CA ALA A 342 -38.48 11.69 -5.47
C ALA A 342 -37.23 12.39 -6.03
N THR A 343 -36.44 13.10 -5.21
CA THR A 343 -35.25 13.83 -5.71
C THR A 343 -34.12 12.90 -6.12
N ALA A 344 -34.06 11.72 -5.51
CA ALA A 344 -33.10 10.67 -5.82
C ALA A 344 -33.58 9.68 -6.87
N GLN A 345 -34.75 9.92 -7.48
CA GLN A 345 -35.25 9.06 -8.54
C GLN A 345 -34.28 9.06 -9.73
N ASP A 346 -34.01 7.87 -10.25
CA ASP A 346 -33.04 7.60 -11.33
C ASP A 346 -31.59 7.99 -11.02
N LEU A 347 -31.24 8.22 -9.75
CA LEU A 347 -29.85 8.41 -9.33
C LEU A 347 -29.20 7.07 -8.96
N GLU A 348 -27.88 7.02 -9.07
CA GLU A 348 -27.05 5.93 -8.56
C GLU A 348 -25.67 6.44 -8.14
N TRP A 349 -25.18 5.93 -7.02
CA TRP A 349 -23.80 6.08 -6.60
C TRP A 349 -22.92 5.08 -7.34
N ASP A 350 -21.82 5.58 -7.87
CA ASP A 350 -20.70 4.77 -8.34
C ASP A 350 -19.39 5.40 -7.86
N TYR A 351 -18.30 4.64 -7.91
CA TYR A 351 -16.99 5.12 -7.50
C TYR A 351 -16.00 5.03 -8.65
N GLU A 352 -14.96 5.85 -8.59
CA GLU A 352 -13.85 5.74 -9.52
C GLU A 352 -13.03 4.49 -9.19
N SER A 353 -12.79 3.64 -10.19
CA SER A 353 -12.11 2.36 -9.98
C SER A 353 -10.71 2.59 -9.38
N PRO A 354 -10.40 2.05 -8.20
CA PRO A 354 -9.06 2.16 -7.62
C PRO A 354 -8.06 1.20 -8.27
N VAL A 355 -8.52 0.27 -9.11
CA VAL A 355 -7.66 -0.70 -9.79
C VAL A 355 -6.94 0.04 -10.92
N PRO A 356 -5.60 0.12 -10.89
CA PRO A 356 -4.83 0.70 -11.98
C PRO A 356 -5.14 -0.04 -13.28
N PRO A 357 -5.33 0.67 -14.41
CA PRO A 357 -5.45 0.01 -15.69
C PRO A 357 -4.18 -0.77 -15.98
N ASP A 358 -4.33 -1.97 -16.55
CA ASP A 358 -3.19 -2.76 -17.00
C ASP A 358 -2.54 -2.04 -18.18
N PRO A 359 -1.27 -1.62 -18.07
CA PRO A 359 -0.59 -0.86 -19.12
C PRO A 359 -0.49 -1.65 -20.43
N GLU A 360 -0.41 -2.98 -20.39
CA GLU A 360 -0.38 -3.81 -21.60
C GLU A 360 -1.75 -3.83 -22.28
N VAL A 361 -2.83 -3.95 -21.50
CA VAL A 361 -4.20 -3.91 -22.03
C VAL A 361 -4.53 -2.52 -22.57
N GLU A 362 -4.13 -1.46 -21.88
CA GLU A 362 -4.32 -0.09 -22.34
C GLU A 362 -3.53 0.18 -23.63
N ALA A 363 -2.26 -0.22 -23.69
CA ALA A 363 -1.45 -0.11 -24.90
C ALA A 363 -2.02 -0.93 -26.07
N ALA A 364 -2.54 -2.14 -25.80
CA ALA A 364 -3.20 -2.96 -26.81
C ALA A 364 -4.51 -2.33 -27.30
N GLN A 365 -5.33 -1.77 -26.39
CA GLN A 365 -6.55 -1.05 -26.75
C GLN A 365 -6.26 0.20 -27.56
N LEU A 366 -5.25 0.99 -27.17
CA LEU A 366 -4.79 2.16 -27.93
C LEU A 366 -4.29 1.75 -29.31
N THR A 367 -3.47 0.70 -29.40
CA THR A 367 -2.96 0.17 -30.67
C THR A 367 -4.11 -0.31 -31.56
N SER A 368 -5.10 -1.00 -30.98
CA SER A 368 -6.30 -1.46 -31.69
C SER A 368 -7.14 -0.29 -32.20
N LYS A 369 -7.39 0.74 -31.36
CA LYS A 369 -8.10 1.96 -31.75
C LYS A 369 -7.37 2.70 -32.88
N VAL A 370 -6.05 2.85 -32.79
CA VAL A 370 -5.22 3.49 -33.83
C VAL A 370 -5.26 2.68 -35.13
N THR A 371 -5.15 1.35 -35.05
CA THR A 371 -5.21 0.47 -36.22
C THR A 371 -6.58 0.53 -36.91
N ALA A 372 -7.66 0.52 -36.13
CA ALA A 372 -9.01 0.67 -36.64
C ALA A 372 -9.24 2.05 -37.26
N ALA A 373 -8.78 3.12 -36.60
CA ALA A 373 -8.86 4.48 -37.12
C ALA A 373 -8.12 4.61 -38.46
N LYS A 374 -6.90 4.05 -38.55
CA LYS A 374 -6.12 4.02 -39.79
C LYS A 374 -6.87 3.28 -40.90
N ALA A 375 -7.41 2.09 -40.62
CA ALA A 375 -8.14 1.31 -41.62
C ALA A 375 -9.39 2.04 -42.15
N LEU A 376 -10.10 2.78 -41.29
CA LEU A 376 -11.28 3.57 -41.68
C LEU A 376 -10.88 4.81 -42.52
N ILE A 377 -9.76 5.46 -42.20
CA ILE A 377 -9.22 6.58 -42.98
C ILE A 377 -8.74 6.09 -44.35
N ASP A 378 -8.01 4.97 -44.39
CA ASP A 378 -7.55 4.33 -45.63
C ASP A 378 -8.73 3.90 -46.54
N ALA A 379 -9.88 3.56 -45.93
CA ALA A 379 -11.13 3.27 -46.64
C ALA A 379 -11.87 4.52 -47.15
N GLY A 380 -11.35 5.72 -46.91
CA GLY A 380 -11.86 6.99 -47.45
C GLY A 380 -12.83 7.74 -46.54
N LEU A 381 -13.00 7.36 -45.27
CA LEU A 381 -13.79 8.15 -44.31
C LEU A 381 -13.01 9.38 -43.83
N ALA A 382 -13.72 10.49 -43.61
CA ALA A 382 -13.11 11.76 -43.21
C ALA A 382 -12.38 11.63 -41.86
N SER A 383 -11.08 11.92 -41.85
CA SER A 383 -10.18 11.71 -40.69
C SER A 383 -10.68 12.34 -39.40
N HIS A 384 -11.22 13.56 -39.46
CA HIS A 384 -11.78 14.21 -38.28
C HIS A 384 -12.94 13.43 -37.66
N SER A 385 -13.85 12.90 -38.49
CA SER A 385 -15.01 12.13 -38.03
C SER A 385 -14.60 10.78 -37.43
N VAL A 386 -13.59 10.12 -38.02
CA VAL A 386 -13.06 8.84 -37.54
C VAL A 386 -12.33 9.02 -36.20
N LEU A 387 -11.47 10.03 -36.07
CA LEU A 387 -10.76 10.31 -34.84
C LEU A 387 -11.73 10.68 -33.70
N ALA A 388 -12.73 11.52 -33.98
CA ALA A 388 -13.77 11.86 -33.03
C ALA A 388 -14.59 10.63 -32.60
N ALA A 389 -14.98 9.76 -33.54
CA ALA A 389 -15.71 8.53 -33.24
C ALA A 389 -14.89 7.54 -32.41
N MET A 390 -13.57 7.49 -32.59
CA MET A 390 -12.66 6.62 -31.84
C MET A 390 -12.16 7.25 -30.53
N GLY A 391 -12.59 8.47 -30.21
CA GLY A 391 -12.17 9.22 -29.01
C GLY A 391 -10.69 9.61 -29.02
N LEU A 392 -10.07 9.71 -30.20
CA LEU A 392 -8.69 10.14 -30.37
C LEU A 392 -8.65 11.66 -30.59
N PRO A 393 -7.74 12.40 -29.94
CA PRO A 393 -7.65 13.85 -30.13
C PRO A 393 -7.27 14.17 -31.57
N ALA A 394 -8.02 15.08 -32.21
CA ALA A 394 -7.64 15.63 -33.50
C ALA A 394 -6.47 16.59 -33.30
N ILE A 395 -5.35 16.32 -33.98
CA ILE A 395 -4.26 17.29 -34.10
C ILE A 395 -4.54 18.08 -35.37
N GLU A 396 -5.02 19.30 -35.23
CA GLU A 396 -5.06 20.25 -36.34
C GLU A 396 -3.63 20.69 -36.62
N ALA A 397 -3.17 20.56 -37.87
CA ALA A 397 -1.93 21.18 -38.28
C ALA A 397 -2.08 22.70 -38.14
N SER A 398 -1.42 23.29 -37.14
CA SER A 398 -1.29 24.74 -37.09
C SER A 398 -0.49 25.17 -38.33
N PRO A 399 -1.00 26.08 -39.17
CA PRO A 399 -0.16 26.69 -40.19
C PRO A 399 0.93 27.46 -39.45
N ALA A 400 2.12 26.89 -39.37
CA ALA A 400 3.26 27.56 -38.76
C ALA A 400 3.43 28.92 -39.45
N ALA A 401 3.63 29.94 -38.62
CA ALA A 401 3.79 31.33 -39.01
C ALA A 401 4.76 31.46 -40.19
N GLY A 402 4.24 31.84 -41.37
CA GLY A 402 5.01 32.43 -42.46
C GLY A 402 5.69 31.51 -43.48
N GLY A 403 5.43 30.20 -43.47
CA GLY A 403 5.84 29.27 -44.55
C GLY A 403 4.67 28.89 -45.45
N ASP A 404 4.93 28.52 -46.71
CA ASP A 404 3.96 28.23 -47.80
C ASP A 404 2.99 27.05 -47.57
N GLY A 405 2.80 26.61 -46.32
CA GLY A 405 1.88 25.54 -45.95
C GLY A 405 2.37 24.14 -46.31
N THR A 406 3.58 23.97 -46.84
CA THR A 406 4.19 22.66 -47.04
C THR A 406 5.13 22.30 -45.91
N ILE A 407 4.73 21.32 -45.08
CA ILE A 407 5.67 20.68 -44.14
C ILE A 407 6.69 19.95 -44.99
N THR A 408 7.95 20.35 -44.91
CA THR A 408 9.00 19.69 -45.69
C THR A 408 9.23 18.27 -45.15
N PRO A 409 9.62 17.29 -46.00
CA PRO A 409 9.91 15.92 -45.54
C PRO A 409 10.94 15.84 -44.40
N ARG A 410 11.80 16.86 -44.29
CA ARG A 410 12.79 16.98 -43.22
C ARG A 410 12.17 17.42 -41.89
N GLU A 411 11.30 18.41 -41.89
CA GLU A 411 10.59 18.85 -40.68
C GLU A 411 9.66 17.75 -40.15
N LEU A 412 8.99 17.02 -41.04
CA LEU A 412 8.19 15.85 -40.66
C LEU A 412 9.06 14.72 -40.09
N GLY A 413 10.24 14.50 -40.68
CA GLY A 413 11.24 13.55 -40.18
C GLY A 413 11.72 13.90 -38.77
N ASP A 414 12.08 15.17 -38.53
CA ASP A 414 12.53 15.67 -37.23
C ASP A 414 11.42 15.58 -36.17
N MET A 415 10.18 15.87 -36.53
CA MET A 415 9.00 15.69 -35.66
C MET A 415 8.79 14.22 -35.27
N ILE A 416 8.81 13.29 -36.24
CA ILE A 416 8.67 11.85 -35.97
C ILE A 416 9.82 11.35 -35.08
N GLN A 417 11.04 11.84 -35.33
CA GLN A 417 12.22 11.47 -34.55
C GLN A 417 12.11 11.98 -33.11
N SER A 418 11.58 13.18 -32.87
CA SER A 418 11.32 13.68 -31.51
C SER A 418 10.28 12.87 -30.73
N ILE A 419 9.27 12.30 -31.41
CA ILE A 419 8.24 11.45 -30.80
C ILE A 419 8.84 10.09 -30.39
N TYR A 420 9.73 9.53 -31.22
CA TYR A 420 10.39 8.24 -30.95
C TYR A 420 11.59 8.32 -29.99
N LEU A 421 12.24 9.48 -29.89
CA LEU A 421 13.27 9.74 -28.88
C LEU A 421 12.70 9.74 -27.45
N GLY A 422 11.40 9.96 -27.27
CA GLY A 422 10.70 9.72 -25.99
C GLY A 422 10.52 8.23 -25.64
N VAL A 423 10.69 7.34 -26.62
CA VAL A 423 10.52 5.87 -26.50
C VAL A 423 11.86 5.14 -26.70
N GLY A 424 12.97 5.87 -26.84
CA GLY A 424 14.34 5.32 -26.81
C GLY A 424 14.83 4.63 -28.09
N THR A 425 14.20 4.84 -29.25
CA THR A 425 14.67 4.28 -30.54
C THR A 425 14.97 5.38 -31.55
N VAL A 426 16.20 5.39 -32.09
CA VAL A 426 16.63 6.30 -33.15
C VAL A 426 16.47 5.57 -34.49
N ILE A 427 15.48 5.97 -35.29
CA ILE A 427 15.33 5.45 -36.66
C ILE A 427 16.19 6.26 -37.63
N THR A 428 16.67 5.59 -38.68
CA THR A 428 17.47 6.21 -39.73
C THR A 428 16.59 6.96 -40.74
N TRP A 429 17.17 7.92 -41.46
CA TRP A 429 16.47 8.71 -42.48
C TRP A 429 15.82 7.83 -43.57
N GLU A 430 16.43 6.70 -43.91
CA GLU A 430 15.89 5.76 -44.90
C GLU A 430 14.66 4.99 -44.38
N GLU A 431 14.65 4.62 -43.09
CA GLU A 431 13.49 3.99 -42.45
C GLU A 431 12.31 4.96 -42.35
N GLY A 432 12.58 6.23 -42.00
CA GLY A 432 11.58 7.30 -42.01
C GLY A 432 10.97 7.51 -43.40
N ARG A 433 11.80 7.53 -44.45
CA ARG A 433 11.36 7.64 -45.85
C ARG A 433 10.43 6.49 -46.26
N ASP A 434 10.78 5.25 -45.89
CA ASP A 434 10.01 4.06 -46.25
C ASP A 434 8.64 3.99 -45.54
N ILE A 435 8.55 4.53 -44.34
CA ILE A 435 7.28 4.68 -43.61
C ILE A 435 6.38 5.71 -44.31
N LEU A 436 6.95 6.84 -44.73
CA LEU A 436 6.20 7.93 -45.38
C LEU A 436 5.74 7.59 -46.80
N ASN A 437 6.57 6.88 -47.57
CA ASN A 437 6.17 6.41 -48.91
C ASN A 437 5.07 5.33 -48.83
N ARG A 438 5.10 4.45 -47.80
CA ARG A 438 3.98 3.52 -47.53
C ARG A 438 2.70 4.22 -47.07
N ALA A 439 2.81 5.43 -46.50
CA ALA A 439 1.68 6.29 -46.15
C ALA A 439 1.18 7.18 -47.32
N GLY A 440 1.69 6.97 -48.54
CA GLY A 440 1.19 7.62 -49.75
C GLY A 440 1.82 8.98 -50.09
N ALA A 441 2.93 9.36 -49.45
CA ALA A 441 3.55 10.69 -49.63
C ALA A 441 4.20 10.92 -51.02
N GLY A 442 4.42 9.87 -51.83
CA GLY A 442 4.79 10.00 -53.25
C GLY A 442 6.05 10.83 -53.53
N LEU A 443 7.06 10.76 -52.66
CA LEU A 443 8.24 11.63 -52.75
C LEU A 443 9.21 11.12 -53.84
N ASN A 444 9.32 11.84 -54.96
CA ASN A 444 10.34 11.58 -55.99
C ASN A 444 11.06 12.87 -56.39
N LEU A 445 12.30 13.06 -55.92
CA LEU A 445 13.16 14.15 -56.37
C LEU A 445 14.62 13.68 -56.42
N ALA A 446 15.20 13.83 -57.61
CA ALA A 446 16.60 13.57 -57.89
C ALA A 446 17.51 14.47 -57.03
N VAL A 447 18.48 13.85 -56.38
CA VAL A 447 19.49 14.54 -55.56
C VAL A 447 20.58 15.09 -56.49
N PRO A 448 20.87 16.41 -56.52
CA PRO A 448 22.14 16.84 -57.08
C PRO A 448 23.24 16.31 -56.15
N GLN A 449 24.22 15.56 -56.68
CA GLN A 449 25.33 15.09 -55.86
C GLN A 449 25.97 16.29 -55.16
N PRO A 450 26.15 16.26 -53.83
CA PRO A 450 26.85 17.33 -53.15
C PRO A 450 28.28 17.37 -53.68
N GLU A 451 28.74 18.57 -54.07
CA GLU A 451 30.18 18.83 -54.17
C GLU A 451 30.84 18.35 -52.88
N ALA A 452 31.92 17.59 -53.03
CA ALA A 452 32.67 17.07 -51.91
C ALA A 452 33.19 18.23 -51.05
N ALA A 453 32.46 18.54 -49.98
CA ALA A 453 33.03 19.22 -48.84
C ALA A 453 34.25 18.39 -48.40
N PRO A 454 35.40 19.03 -48.12
CA PRO A 454 36.60 18.31 -47.75
C PRO A 454 36.26 17.42 -46.57
N ARG A 455 36.64 16.12 -46.64
CA ARG A 455 36.51 15.20 -45.51
C ARG A 455 37.23 15.83 -44.32
N GLN A 456 36.48 16.48 -43.44
CA GLN A 456 36.95 16.76 -42.09
C GLN A 456 37.06 15.38 -41.45
N GLY A 457 38.29 14.96 -41.19
CA GLY A 457 38.57 13.70 -40.53
C GLY A 457 37.80 13.62 -39.22
N ALA A 458 37.48 12.40 -38.81
CA ALA A 458 36.95 12.15 -37.47
C ALA A 458 37.78 12.94 -36.44
N PRO A 459 37.11 13.61 -35.46
CA PRO A 459 37.79 14.45 -34.50
C PRO A 459 38.92 13.67 -33.85
N THR A 460 40.09 14.30 -33.77
CA THR A 460 41.25 13.67 -33.15
C THR A 460 41.06 13.65 -31.64
N PHE A 461 41.83 12.81 -30.96
CA PHE A 461 41.81 12.73 -29.49
C PHE A 461 42.09 14.10 -28.83
N GLU A 462 42.80 15.01 -29.51
CA GLU A 462 43.06 16.38 -29.05
C GLU A 462 41.79 17.26 -29.06
N ASP A 463 40.90 17.08 -30.05
CA ASP A 463 39.60 17.77 -30.11
C ASP A 463 38.66 17.29 -29.00
N PHE A 464 38.71 16.00 -28.67
CA PHE A 464 37.97 15.40 -27.56
C PHE A 464 38.51 15.87 -26.20
N ALA A 465 39.82 16.07 -26.10
CA ALA A 465 40.48 16.60 -24.90
C ALA A 465 40.15 18.08 -24.65
N ALA A 466 40.04 18.90 -25.69
CA ALA A 466 39.64 20.31 -25.57
C ALA A 466 38.19 20.46 -25.11
N GLN A 467 37.30 19.59 -25.56
CA GLN A 467 35.88 19.60 -25.17
C GLN A 467 35.68 19.14 -23.72
N MET A 468 36.42 18.11 -23.28
CA MET A 468 36.46 17.69 -21.87
C MET A 468 37.06 18.77 -20.95
N LEU A 469 38.09 19.50 -21.39
CA LEU A 469 38.70 20.58 -20.62
C LEU A 469 37.71 21.75 -20.40
N ALA A 470 36.89 22.07 -21.40
CA ALA A 470 35.84 23.09 -21.29
C ALA A 470 34.71 22.67 -20.33
N GLU A 471 34.32 21.40 -20.31
CA GLU A 471 33.31 20.86 -19.39
C GLU A 471 33.84 20.75 -17.94
N THR A 472 35.13 20.46 -17.75
CA THR A 472 35.75 20.46 -16.42
C THR A 472 35.94 21.86 -15.82
N ALA A 473 36.03 22.91 -16.63
CA ALA A 473 36.07 24.29 -16.14
C ALA A 473 34.72 24.77 -15.61
N ALA A 474 33.60 24.23 -16.11
CA ALA A 474 32.25 24.57 -15.66
C ALA A 474 31.82 23.85 -14.36
N ALA A 475 32.55 22.80 -13.94
CA ALA A 475 32.28 22.03 -12.73
C ALA A 475 33.14 22.44 -11.51
N ALA A 476 33.96 23.48 -11.65
CA ALA A 476 34.96 23.90 -10.66
C ALA A 476 34.49 25.03 -9.72
N ASP A 477 33.20 25.08 -9.37
CA ASP A 477 32.70 25.94 -8.29
C ASP A 477 31.80 25.13 -7.35
N GLY A 478 32.43 24.45 -6.37
CA GLY A 478 31.74 23.57 -5.43
C GLY A 478 32.65 22.58 -4.71
N GLY A 479 33.85 23.00 -4.30
CA GLY A 479 34.81 22.17 -3.57
C GLY A 479 34.60 22.24 -2.06
N GLU A 480 33.75 21.37 -1.51
CA GLU A 480 33.81 20.99 -0.07
C GLU A 480 33.00 19.71 0.29
N GLY A 481 32.26 19.09 -0.65
CA GLY A 481 31.35 17.97 -0.35
C GLY A 481 31.80 16.55 -0.74
N ILE A 482 32.97 16.36 -1.38
CA ILE A 482 33.32 15.08 -2.02
C ILE A 482 33.98 14.09 -1.04
N GLU A 483 34.75 14.54 -0.05
CA GLU A 483 35.44 13.64 0.88
C GLU A 483 34.48 12.90 1.83
N ALA A 484 33.35 13.51 2.22
CA ALA A 484 32.34 12.90 3.09
C ALA A 484 31.55 11.76 2.42
N ALA A 485 31.66 11.57 1.10
CA ALA A 485 30.93 10.55 0.35
C ALA A 485 31.72 9.23 0.16
N MET A 486 32.97 9.16 0.62
CA MET A 486 33.87 8.01 0.40
C MET A 486 33.75 6.99 1.56
N ARG A 487 33.09 5.85 1.32
CA ARG A 487 32.67 4.88 2.35
C ARG A 487 33.58 3.65 2.53
N TYR A 488 34.52 3.43 1.63
CA TYR A 488 35.43 2.28 1.63
C TYR A 488 36.88 2.74 1.53
N GLU A 489 37.80 1.97 2.10
CA GLU A 489 39.23 2.31 2.16
C GLU A 489 40.06 1.03 1.97
N ALA A 490 41.12 1.12 1.18
CA ALA A 490 42.11 0.06 1.06
C ALA A 490 43.08 0.11 2.24
N VAL A 491 43.29 -1.03 2.90
CA VAL A 491 44.17 -1.16 4.06
C VAL A 491 45.13 -2.32 3.86
N ALA A 492 46.41 -2.10 4.14
CA ALA A 492 47.41 -3.15 4.17
C ALA A 492 47.21 -4.08 5.39
N HIS A 493 47.25 -5.39 5.17
CA HIS A 493 47.00 -6.39 6.22
C HIS A 493 48.25 -7.27 6.38
N ILE A 494 48.86 -7.29 7.57
CA ILE A 494 49.90 -8.26 8.02
C ILE A 494 51.37 -7.91 7.69
N ASP A 495 51.73 -6.83 6.98
CA ASP A 495 53.15 -6.59 6.63
C ASP A 495 53.71 -5.18 6.84
N GLU A 496 53.06 -4.32 7.64
CA GLU A 496 53.58 -2.96 7.97
C GLU A 496 54.02 -2.13 6.75
N ASN A 497 53.34 -2.30 5.59
CA ASN A 497 53.66 -1.61 4.33
C ASN A 497 55.04 -1.98 3.74
N THR A 498 55.51 -3.21 3.97
CA THR A 498 56.77 -3.68 3.40
C THR A 498 56.69 -3.91 1.89
N CYS A 499 55.54 -4.28 1.32
CA CYS A 499 55.34 -4.28 -0.14
C CYS A 499 55.01 -2.89 -0.70
N LYS A 500 55.83 -2.42 -1.66
CA LYS A 500 55.65 -1.12 -2.31
C LYS A 500 54.24 -0.89 -2.92
N PRO A 501 53.64 -1.84 -3.68
CA PRO A 501 52.28 -1.67 -4.19
C PRO A 501 51.20 -1.58 -3.10
N CYS A 502 51.49 -2.10 -1.91
CA CYS A 502 50.59 -2.10 -0.77
C CYS A 502 50.66 -0.79 -0.01
N ALA A 503 51.90 -0.31 0.22
CA ALA A 503 52.19 1.00 0.78
C ALA A 503 51.59 2.13 -0.07
N ASP A 504 51.69 2.02 -1.41
CA ASP A 504 51.19 3.04 -2.33
C ASP A 504 49.65 3.14 -2.37
N ASN A 505 48.95 2.08 -1.93
CA ASN A 505 47.49 2.00 -1.97
C ASN A 505 46.83 2.08 -0.59
N ASP A 506 47.60 2.02 0.49
CA ASP A 506 47.12 2.12 1.86
C ASP A 506 46.48 3.51 2.08
N GLY A 507 45.23 3.54 2.53
CA GLY A 507 44.46 4.78 2.70
C GLY A 507 43.69 5.26 1.46
N LYS A 508 43.78 4.56 0.31
CA LYS A 508 43.00 4.92 -0.89
C LYS A 508 41.51 4.70 -0.63
N THR A 509 40.70 5.75 -0.75
CA THR A 509 39.26 5.70 -0.49
C THR A 509 38.42 5.51 -1.76
N TYR A 510 37.24 4.92 -1.59
CA TYR A 510 36.29 4.62 -2.66
C TYR A 510 34.86 5.01 -2.24
N ARG A 511 34.08 5.49 -3.21
CA ARG A 511 32.70 5.94 -3.00
C ARG A 511 31.76 4.79 -2.65
N ASN A 512 31.89 3.67 -3.36
CA ASN A 512 31.04 2.49 -3.18
C ASN A 512 31.86 1.19 -3.35
N ARG A 513 31.26 0.05 -2.96
CA ARG A 513 31.90 -1.27 -3.01
C ARG A 513 32.23 -1.72 -4.44
N ALA A 514 31.40 -1.35 -5.42
CA ALA A 514 31.59 -1.76 -6.81
C ALA A 514 32.83 -1.12 -7.43
N ASP A 515 33.09 0.15 -7.12
CA ASP A 515 34.30 0.85 -7.58
C ASP A 515 35.57 0.29 -6.93
N ALA A 516 35.51 -0.03 -5.64
CA ALA A 516 36.62 -0.69 -4.96
C ALA A 516 36.93 -2.08 -5.54
N TYR A 517 35.90 -2.82 -5.97
CA TYR A 517 36.05 -4.20 -6.47
C TYR A 517 36.58 -4.28 -7.91
N LYS A 518 36.64 -3.15 -8.64
CA LYS A 518 37.41 -3.06 -9.89
C LYS A 518 38.91 -3.18 -9.63
N ASP A 519 39.38 -2.57 -8.54
CA ASP A 519 40.79 -2.61 -8.12
C ASP A 519 41.10 -3.82 -7.22
N TYR A 520 40.10 -4.34 -6.49
CA TYR A 520 40.21 -5.46 -5.54
C TYR A 520 39.09 -6.49 -5.74
N PRO A 521 39.20 -7.40 -6.73
CA PRO A 521 38.19 -8.40 -7.02
C PRO A 521 37.94 -9.27 -5.79
N GLY A 522 36.69 -9.34 -5.33
CA GLY A 522 36.34 -10.08 -4.11
C GLY A 522 36.74 -9.41 -2.79
N GLY A 523 37.32 -8.20 -2.82
CA GLY A 523 37.65 -7.39 -1.65
C GLY A 523 39.06 -7.61 -1.07
N SER A 524 39.86 -8.48 -1.65
CA SER A 524 41.26 -8.73 -1.29
C SER A 524 42.08 -9.01 -2.54
N GLY A 525 43.35 -8.62 -2.52
CA GLY A 525 44.24 -8.82 -3.65
C GLY A 525 44.10 -7.72 -4.69
N TYR A 526 45.06 -6.81 -4.70
CA TYR A 526 45.08 -5.69 -5.64
C TYR A 526 45.43 -6.18 -7.05
N VAL A 527 44.64 -5.80 -8.06
CA VAL A 527 44.80 -6.28 -9.45
C VAL A 527 46.16 -5.99 -10.08
N LYS A 528 46.87 -4.96 -9.61
CA LYS A 528 48.22 -4.60 -10.11
C LYS A 528 49.34 -5.01 -9.15
N CYS A 529 49.10 -5.98 -8.26
CA CYS A 529 50.14 -6.43 -7.35
C CYS A 529 51.17 -7.31 -8.08
N VAL A 530 52.40 -6.79 -8.18
CA VAL A 530 53.54 -7.47 -8.81
C VAL A 530 54.00 -8.71 -8.02
N GLY A 531 53.64 -8.81 -6.73
CA GLY A 531 53.95 -9.98 -5.90
C GLY A 531 53.30 -11.28 -6.41
N ALA A 532 52.14 -11.17 -7.07
CA ALA A 532 51.41 -12.32 -7.62
C ALA A 532 52.18 -13.02 -8.75
N GLU A 533 53.01 -12.27 -9.50
CA GLU A 533 53.86 -12.82 -10.57
C GLU A 533 55.02 -13.67 -10.03
N HIS A 534 55.36 -13.51 -8.75
CA HIS A 534 56.40 -14.26 -8.05
C HIS A 534 55.84 -15.27 -7.04
N GLY A 535 54.54 -15.59 -7.11
CA GLY A 535 53.90 -16.59 -6.24
C GLY A 535 53.53 -16.10 -4.83
N ASN A 536 53.57 -14.79 -4.59
CA ASN A 536 53.17 -14.19 -3.31
C ASN A 536 51.77 -13.58 -3.41
N GLU A 537 50.87 -13.94 -2.49
CA GLU A 537 49.54 -13.32 -2.43
C GLU A 537 49.63 -11.87 -1.98
N CYS A 538 48.87 -11.00 -2.66
CA CYS A 538 48.77 -9.58 -2.31
C CYS A 538 48.02 -9.41 -0.99
N ARG A 539 48.63 -8.65 -0.07
CA ARG A 539 48.16 -8.54 1.33
C ARG A 539 47.28 -7.31 1.60
N CYS A 540 46.89 -6.57 0.56
CA CYS A 540 45.93 -5.47 0.68
C CYS A 540 44.49 -5.97 0.57
N ARG A 541 43.61 -5.36 1.37
CA ARG A 541 42.18 -5.59 1.29
C ARG A 541 41.40 -4.29 1.46
N VAL A 542 40.17 -4.28 0.95
CA VAL A 542 39.28 -3.13 1.12
C VAL A 542 38.37 -3.37 2.31
N VAL A 543 38.31 -2.41 3.21
CA VAL A 543 37.42 -2.40 4.38
C VAL A 543 36.47 -1.20 4.32
N LYS A 544 35.35 -1.30 5.04
CA LYS A 544 34.42 -0.18 5.18
C LYS A 544 34.96 0.80 6.22
N ARG A 545 35.10 2.08 5.87
CA ARG A 545 35.64 3.12 6.76
C ARG A 545 34.72 3.28 7.98
N ARG A 546 35.26 3.19 9.20
CA ARG A 546 34.52 3.48 10.43
C ARG A 546 34.56 4.98 10.68
N LYS A 547 33.42 5.60 10.98
CA LYS A 547 33.32 7.03 11.31
C LYS A 547 34.10 7.30 12.59
N THR A 548 35.17 8.10 12.51
CA THR A 548 35.92 8.59 13.68
C THR A 548 35.29 9.88 14.19
N LYS A 549 35.44 10.14 15.50
CA LYS A 549 34.75 11.21 16.26
C LYS A 549 35.10 12.65 15.84
N GLU A 550 35.97 12.84 14.85
CA GLU A 550 36.42 14.14 14.35
C GLU A 550 35.74 14.56 13.03
N ASP A 551 34.93 13.69 12.41
CA ASP A 551 34.21 13.97 11.15
C ASP A 551 32.70 14.31 11.38
N ASP A 552 32.33 14.86 12.54
CA ASP A 552 30.97 15.34 12.88
C ASP A 552 30.92 16.86 13.08
#